data_AF-A0A078GZ00-F1
#
_entry.id   AF-A0A078GZ00-F1
#
_cell.length_a   1.000
_cell.length_b   1.000
_cell.length_c   1.000
_cell.angle_alpha   90.00
_cell.angle_beta   90.00
_cell.angle_gamma   90.00
#
_symmetry.space_group_name_H-M   'P 1'
#
loop_
_entity.id
_entity.type
_entity.pdbx_description
1 polymer ?
#
loop_
_entity_poly.entity_id
_entity_poly.type
_entity_poly.pdbx_seq_one_letter_code
_entity_poly.pdbx_strand_id
1 'polypeptide(L)' 'MRRRSNRGDPIEDVAAERLRNLVPGGGGMETSKLMEETAHYIKCLSMQVKVMQCLVDGLSPK' A
#
# COMPACT_ATOMS: atom_id res chain seq x y z
N MET A 1 3.38 -31.92 17.47
CA MET A 1 3.50 -30.62 16.78
C MET A 1 2.12 -29.97 16.71
N ARG A 2 1.85 -28.94 17.52
CA ARG A 2 0.57 -28.23 17.51
C ARG A 2 0.52 -27.31 16.29
N ARG A 3 -0.26 -27.67 15.27
CA ARG A 3 -0.57 -26.78 14.15
C ARG A 3 -1.30 -25.57 14.74
N ARG A 4 -0.63 -24.42 14.82
CA ARG A 4 -1.26 -23.14 15.14
C ARG A 4 -2.26 -22.86 14.01
N SER A 5 -3.52 -23.20 14.27
CA SER A 5 -4.63 -22.77 13.43
C SER A 5 -4.80 -21.27 13.66
N ASN A 6 -4.06 -20.47 12.91
CA ASN A 6 -4.27 -19.03 12.84
C ASN A 6 -5.53 -18.80 12.00
N ARG A 7 -6.71 -18.93 12.62
CA ARG A 7 -7.94 -18.41 12.02
C ARG A 7 -7.84 -16.90 12.17
N GLY A 8 -7.25 -16.25 11.17
CA GLY A 8 -7.26 -14.80 11.05
C GLY A 8 -8.70 -14.31 11.06
N ASP A 9 -8.92 -13.12 11.62
CA ASP A 9 -10.23 -12.49 11.62
C ASP A 9 -10.67 -12.27 10.15
N PRO A 10 -11.91 -12.62 9.75
CA PRO A 10 -12.39 -12.37 8.38
C PRO A 10 -12.15 -10.94 7.89
N ILE A 11 -12.08 -9.97 8.81
CA ILE A 11 -11.83 -8.56 8.50
C ILE A 11 -10.39 -8.33 8.01
N GLU A 12 -9.40 -9.02 8.60
CA GLU A 12 -7.99 -8.89 8.19
C GLU A 12 -7.76 -9.41 6.77
N ASP A 13 -8.47 -10.48 6.40
CA ASP A 13 -8.33 -11.11 5.08
C ASP A 13 -8.88 -10.20 3.97
N VAL A 14 -10.05 -9.58 4.20
CA VAL A 14 -10.65 -8.62 3.25
C VAL A 14 -9.78 -7.37 3.08
N ALA A 15 -9.22 -6.85 4.18
CA ALA A 15 -8.33 -5.69 4.10
C ALA A 15 -7.04 -6.00 3.33
N ALA A 16 -6.44 -7.16 3.57
CA ALA A 16 -5.26 -7.61 2.84
C ALA A 16 -5.57 -7.81 1.35
N GLU A 17 -6.69 -8.43 0.99
CA GLU A 17 -7.11 -8.60 -0.42
C GLU A 17 -7.31 -7.26 -1.15
N ARG A 18 -7.85 -6.26 -0.47
CA ARG A 18 -7.95 -4.90 -1.05
C ARG A 18 -6.57 -4.31 -1.31
N LEU A 19 -5.62 -4.49 -0.40
CA LEU A 19 -4.26 -4.01 -0.58
C LEU A 19 -3.56 -4.74 -1.74
N ARG A 20 -3.77 -6.05 -1.93
CA ARG A 20 -3.19 -6.80 -3.06
C ARG A 20 -3.57 -6.23 -4.42
N ASN A 21 -4.77 -5.68 -4.53
CA ASN A 21 -5.27 -5.04 -5.76
C ASN A 21 -4.81 -3.59 -5.92
N LEU A 22 -4.44 -2.91 -4.82
CA LEU A 22 -4.01 -1.50 -4.85
C LEU A 22 -2.50 -1.34 -4.97
N VAL A 23 -1.73 -2.23 -4.34
CA VAL A 23 -0.26 -2.19 -4.34
C VAL A 23 0.26 -2.76 -5.66
N PRO A 24 1.11 -2.02 -6.40
CA PRO A 24 1.73 -2.52 -7.62
C PRO A 24 2.44 -3.86 -7.38
N GLY A 25 2.03 -4.92 -8.09
CA GLY A 25 2.58 -6.26 -7.92
C GLY A 25 2.05 -7.06 -6.71
N GLY A 26 1.01 -6.56 -6.01
CA GLY A 26 0.52 -7.15 -4.76
C GLY A 26 -0.22 -8.50 -4.87
N GLY A 27 -0.71 -8.88 -6.05
CA GLY A 27 -1.62 -10.02 -6.29
C GLY A 27 -1.14 -11.43 -5.92
N GLY A 28 0.09 -11.60 -5.42
CA GLY A 28 0.61 -12.87 -4.93
C GLY A 28 1.51 -12.73 -3.71
N MET A 29 1.50 -11.58 -3.05
CA MET A 29 2.36 -11.32 -1.90
C MET A 29 1.80 -11.95 -0.62
N GLU A 30 2.70 -12.56 0.17
CA GLU A 30 2.42 -12.86 1.58
C GLU A 30 2.07 -11.57 2.33
N THR A 31 1.21 -11.67 3.34
CA THR A 31 0.67 -10.50 4.05
C THR A 31 1.76 -9.61 4.64
N SER A 32 2.85 -10.18 5.19
CA SER A 32 3.99 -9.40 5.71
C SER A 32 4.64 -8.52 4.64
N LYS A 33 5.01 -9.13 3.51
CA LYS A 33 5.58 -8.43 2.36
C LYS A 33 4.59 -7.40 1.78
N LEU A 34 3.31 -7.75 1.72
CA LEU A 34 2.27 -6.83 1.27
C LEU A 34 2.20 -5.57 2.14
N MET A 35 2.32 -5.69 3.45
CA MET A 35 2.32 -4.54 4.37
C MET A 35 3.57 -3.67 4.18
N GLU A 36 4.75 -4.27 4.01
CA GLU A 36 5.99 -3.55 3.70
C GLU A 36 5.85 -2.77 2.38
N GLU A 37 5.44 -3.44 1.31
CA GLU A 37 5.25 -2.82 0.00
C GLU A 37 4.14 -1.76 0.02
N THR A 38 3.10 -1.94 0.83
CA THR A 38 2.07 -0.91 1.06
C THR A 38 2.68 0.35 1.67
N ALA A 39 3.53 0.23 2.69
CA ALA A 39 4.18 1.38 3.32
C ALA A 39 5.12 2.11 2.34
N HIS A 40 5.88 1.35 1.56
CA HIS A 40 6.72 1.89 0.49
C HIS A 40 5.87 2.63 -0.56
N TYR A 41 4.75 2.05 -0.96
CA TYR A 41 3.86 2.63 -1.95
C TYR A 41 3.23 3.95 -1.46
N ILE A 42 2.79 4.02 -0.20
CA ILE A 42 2.30 5.27 0.41
C ILE A 42 3.37 6.37 0.37
N LYS A 43 4.64 6.04 0.65
CA LYS A 43 5.75 6.99 0.57
C LYS A 43 5.97 7.50 -0.86
N CYS A 44 5.92 6.61 -1.85
CA CYS A 44 6.01 6.97 -3.27
C CYS A 44 4.86 7.89 -3.69
N LEU A 45 3.61 7.56 -3.35
CA LEU A 45 2.44 8.39 -3.65
C LEU A 45 2.56 9.78 -3.02
N SER A 46 2.99 9.85 -1.75
CA SER A 46 3.21 11.13 -1.06
C SER A 46 4.26 11.98 -1.76
N MET A 47 5.33 11.37 -2.28
CA MET A 47 6.34 12.07 -3.07
C MET A 47 5.78 12.57 -4.40
N GLN A 48 5.01 11.73 -5.11
CA GLN A 48 4.39 12.10 -6.39
C GLN A 48 3.49 13.34 -6.22
N VAL A 49 2.64 13.35 -5.19
CA VAL A 49 1.78 14.51 -4.89
C VAL A 49 2.61 15.76 -4.61
N LYS A 50 3.69 15.67 -3.82
CA LYS A 50 4.58 16.81 -3.54
C LYS A 50 5.21 17.36 -4.82
N VAL A 51 5.70 16.49 -5.70
CA VAL A 51 6.28 16.91 -6.99
C VAL A 51 5.22 17.64 -7.83
N MET A 52 4.01 17.07 -7.93
CA MET A 52 2.92 17.71 -8.67
C MET A 52 2.55 19.08 -8.09
N GLN A 53 2.51 19.20 -6.77
CA GLN A 53 2.23 20.48 -6.11
C GLN A 53 3.32 21.51 -6.43
N CYS A 54 4.60 21.15 -6.34
CA CYS A 54 5.70 22.05 -6.70
C CYS A 54 5.64 22.51 -8.16
N LEU A 55 5.23 21.63 -9.09
CA LEU A 55 5.03 22.00 -10.49
C LEU A 55 3.89 23.01 -10.64
N VAL A 56 2.76 22.78 -9.97
CA VAL A 56 1.60 23.70 -10.00
C VAL A 56 1.97 25.04 -9.40
N ASP A 57 2.65 25.06 -8.25
CA ASP A 57 3.07 26.29 -7.58
C ASP A 57 4.08 27.08 -8.44
N GLY A 58 4.99 26.40 -9.13
CA GLY A 58 5.98 27.02 -10.01
C GLY A 58 5.39 27.56 -11.33
N LEU A 59 4.28 26.99 -11.80
CA LEU A 59 3.57 27.41 -13.01
C LEU A 59 2.44 28.41 -12.74
N SER A 60 2.07 28.62 -11.47
CA SER A 60 1.01 29.55 -11.11
C SER A 60 1.48 30.99 -11.32
N PRO A 61 0.76 31.81 -12.11
CA PRO A 61 1.09 33.22 -12.28
C PRO A 61 1.05 33.95 -10.94
N LYS A 62 2.02 34.86 -10.73
CA LYS A 62 2.13 35.68 -9.52
C LYS A 62 1.10 36.81 -9.52
#